data_AF-A0A8S3RKD2-F1
#
_entry.id   AF-A0A8S3RKD2-F1
#
_cell.length_a   1.000
_cell.length_b   1.000
_cell.length_c   1.000
_cell.angle_alpha   90.00
_cell.angle_beta   90.00
_cell.angle_gamma   90.00
#
_symmetry.space_group_name_H-M   'P 1'
#
loop_
_entity.id
_entity.type
_entity.pdbx_description
1 polymer ?
#
loop_
_entity_poly.entity_id
_entity_poly.type
_entity_poly.pdbx_seq_one_letter_code
_entity_poly.pdbx_strand_id
1 'polypeptide(L)'
;MDVFTRFVWLRPLSDKSSEKVAAKLREIYAEFGNPKILQSDQGSEFKGVVTRLFHSSLGISPYECLLGIKPNSVTQKCNFTNTNLEDIAIEFANEESNMTFIPSEDCAERMRHIEKVRSQAFNISKKASANMQKNGLAKYPPSEYNIGDEVYVKFIGKDKRVYRGGSSIAAPRVLEGIVIATNKDLHKYKVKYTTQEKTTSRDWFRVDMITSKIASKEREKQRRAKENKKERT
;
A
#
# COMPACT_ATOMS: atom_id res chain seq x y z
N MET A 1 -7.18 -17.00 14.97
CA MET A 1 -5.99 -16.73 15.79
C MET A 1 -5.59 -15.28 15.58
N ASP A 2 -5.30 -14.55 16.66
CA ASP A 2 -4.64 -13.25 16.55
C ASP A 2 -3.13 -13.46 16.36
N VAL A 3 -2.61 -12.95 15.24
CA VAL A 3 -1.19 -13.10 14.87
C VAL A 3 -0.30 -12.31 15.83
N PHE A 4 -0.78 -11.18 16.37
CA PHE A 4 0.02 -10.32 17.23
C PHE A 4 0.19 -10.92 18.63
N THR A 5 -0.91 -11.22 19.32
CA THR A 5 -0.86 -11.77 20.69
C THR A 5 -0.67 -13.28 20.74
N ARG A 6 -0.78 -13.97 19.60
CA ARG A 6 -0.86 -15.44 19.51
C ARG A 6 -2.07 -16.04 20.21
N PHE A 7 -3.06 -15.23 20.59
CA PHE A 7 -4.29 -15.70 21.21
C PHE A 7 -5.17 -16.47 20.21
N VAL A 8 -5.75 -17.59 20.67
CA VAL A 8 -6.54 -18.49 19.82
C VAL A 8 -7.96 -18.59 20.37
N TRP A 9 -8.94 -18.28 19.53
CA TRP A 9 -10.35 -18.54 19.79
C TRP A 9 -10.78 -19.84 19.12
N LEU A 10 -11.46 -20.70 19.89
CA LEU A 10 -12.08 -21.91 19.39
C LEU A 10 -13.59 -21.81 19.65
N ARG A 11 -14.38 -22.03 18.59
CA ARG A 11 -15.85 -22.10 18.67
C ARG A 11 -16.29 -23.37 17.95
N PRO A 12 -17.08 -24.25 18.59
CA PRO A 12 -17.62 -25.42 17.91
C PRO A 12 -18.61 -24.98 16.83
N LEU A 13 -18.61 -25.71 15.71
CA LEU A 13 -19.53 -25.51 14.60
C LEU A 13 -20.29 -26.81 14.36
N SER A 14 -21.62 -26.72 14.18
CA SER A 14 -22.43 -27.87 13.75
C SER A 14 -22.08 -28.25 12.31
N ASP A 15 -21.92 -27.24 11.45
CA ASP A 15 -21.71 -27.40 10.01
C ASP A 15 -20.69 -26.38 9.50
N LYS A 16 -20.05 -26.70 8.38
CA LYS A 16 -19.07 -25.84 7.69
C LYS A 16 -19.72 -24.79 6.77
N SER A 17 -20.98 -24.43 7.01
CA SER A 17 -21.67 -23.42 6.18
C SER A 17 -21.15 -22.00 6.49
N SER A 18 -21.13 -21.14 5.47
CA SER A 18 -20.60 -19.79 5.58
C SER A 18 -21.37 -18.91 6.57
N GLU A 19 -22.66 -19.18 6.73
CA GLU A 19 -23.60 -18.48 7.62
C GLU A 19 -23.26 -18.78 9.08
N LYS A 20 -23.04 -20.06 9.42
CA LYS A 20 -22.69 -20.48 10.78
C LYS A 20 -21.30 -19.97 11.18
N VAL A 21 -20.34 -20.01 10.26
CA VAL A 21 -19.01 -19.42 10.46
C VAL A 21 -19.11 -17.92 10.70
N ALA A 22 -19.90 -17.19 9.90
CA ALA A 22 -20.09 -15.76 10.06
C ALA A 22 -20.75 -15.40 11.41
N ALA A 23 -21.72 -16.20 11.86
CA ALA A 23 -22.36 -16.00 13.17
C ALA A 23 -21.35 -16.12 14.32
N LYS A 24 -20.51 -17.17 14.31
CA LYS A 24 -19.46 -17.34 15.34
C LYS A 24 -18.36 -16.29 15.27
N LEU A 25 -18.00 -15.83 14.07
CA LEU A 25 -17.08 -14.70 13.93
C LEU A 25 -17.68 -13.40 14.46
N ARG A 26 -18.98 -13.18 14.27
CA ARG A 26 -19.69 -12.01 14.82
C ARG A 26 -19.63 -11.98 16.35
N GLU A 27 -19.85 -13.12 17.00
CA GLU A 27 -19.71 -13.26 18.46
C GLU A 27 -18.29 -12.86 18.91
N ILE A 28 -17.26 -13.36 18.22
CA ILE A 28 -15.85 -13.01 18.53
C ILE A 28 -15.60 -11.52 18.30
N TYR A 29 -16.16 -10.93 17.25
CA TYR A 29 -15.98 -9.50 16.96
C TYR A 29 -16.68 -8.60 17.98
N ALA A 30 -17.85 -9.03 18.48
CA ALA A 30 -18.54 -8.33 19.56
C ALA A 30 -17.75 -8.36 20.86
N GLU A 31 -17.10 -9.49 21.17
CA GLU A 31 -16.35 -9.70 22.41
C GLU A 31 -14.94 -9.05 22.39
N PHE A 32 -14.22 -9.14 21.26
CA PHE A 32 -12.81 -8.73 21.17
C PHE A 32 -12.56 -7.52 20.25
N GLY A 33 -13.61 -7.06 19.56
CA GLY A 33 -13.52 -6.01 18.55
C GLY A 33 -13.21 -6.55 17.15
N ASN A 34 -13.46 -5.71 16.13
CA ASN A 34 -13.23 -6.07 14.74
C ASN A 34 -11.72 -6.12 14.40
N PRO A 35 -11.23 -7.18 13.72
CA PRO A 35 -9.86 -7.22 13.24
C PRO A 35 -9.68 -6.24 12.08
N LYS A 36 -8.48 -5.68 11.88
CA LYS A 36 -8.19 -4.81 10.71
C LYS A 36 -8.04 -5.61 9.41
N ILE A 37 -7.53 -6.83 9.51
CA ILE A 37 -7.29 -7.74 8.39
C ILE A 37 -7.77 -9.11 8.83
N LEU A 38 -8.69 -9.70 8.08
CA LEU A 38 -9.10 -11.09 8.23
C LEU A 38 -8.40 -11.90 7.13
N GLN A 39 -7.55 -12.83 7.52
CA GLN A 39 -6.88 -13.74 6.61
C GLN A 39 -7.45 -15.15 6.79
N SER A 40 -7.98 -15.71 5.72
CA SER A 40 -8.45 -17.09 5.61
C SER A 40 -7.82 -17.76 4.39
N ASP A 41 -8.02 -19.06 4.26
CA ASP A 41 -7.79 -19.74 2.99
C ASP A 41 -8.91 -19.41 1.98
N GLN A 42 -8.86 -20.08 0.81
CA GLN A 42 -9.87 -19.93 -0.25
C GLN A 42 -11.05 -20.88 -0.09
N GLY A 43 -11.32 -21.38 1.12
CA GLY A 43 -12.46 -22.23 1.45
C GLY A 43 -13.79 -21.56 1.10
N SER A 44 -14.79 -22.37 0.74
CA SER A 44 -16.13 -21.88 0.40
C SER A 44 -16.86 -21.30 1.61
N GLU A 45 -16.53 -21.77 2.81
CA GLU A 45 -17.07 -21.32 4.09
C GLU A 45 -16.68 -19.87 4.43
N PHE A 46 -15.58 -19.37 3.88
CA PHE A 46 -15.11 -18.00 4.10
C PHE A 46 -15.48 -17.04 2.97
N LYS A 47 -16.05 -17.57 1.89
CA LYS A 47 -16.53 -16.79 0.74
C LYS A 47 -17.99 -16.37 0.97
N GLY A 48 -18.34 -15.17 0.54
CA GLY A 48 -19.73 -14.69 0.61
C GLY A 48 -20.07 -14.03 1.94
N VAL A 49 -20.85 -14.70 2.80
CA VAL A 49 -21.46 -14.09 4.01
C VAL A 49 -20.39 -13.59 4.98
N VAL A 50 -19.35 -14.38 5.22
CA VAL A 50 -18.22 -14.00 6.10
C VAL A 50 -17.50 -12.76 5.58
N THR A 51 -17.19 -12.73 4.28
CA THR A 51 -16.54 -11.59 3.62
C THR A 51 -17.39 -10.33 3.77
N ARG A 52 -18.71 -10.45 3.53
CA ARG A 52 -19.66 -9.33 3.65
C ARG A 52 -19.78 -8.83 5.09
N LEU A 53 -19.86 -9.74 6.06
CA LEU A 53 -19.93 -9.40 7.48
C LEU A 53 -18.71 -8.60 7.92
N PHE A 54 -17.51 -9.05 7.54
CA PHE A 54 -16.26 -8.41 7.89
C PHE A 54 -16.12 -7.00 7.30
N HIS A 55 -16.47 -6.81 6.02
CA HIS A 55 -16.42 -5.49 5.39
C HIS A 55 -17.49 -4.53 5.92
N SER A 56 -18.67 -5.06 6.25
CA SER A 56 -19.75 -4.27 6.86
C SER A 56 -19.38 -3.82 8.28
N SER A 57 -18.77 -4.69 9.08
CA SER A 57 -18.38 -4.35 10.46
C SER A 57 -17.22 -3.35 10.53
N LEU A 58 -16.38 -3.28 9.49
CA LEU A 58 -15.31 -2.31 9.38
C LEU A 58 -15.71 -0.99 8.71
N GLY A 59 -16.82 -0.96 7.98
CA GLY A 59 -17.18 0.19 7.13
C GLY A 59 -16.19 0.41 5.98
N ILE A 60 -15.45 -0.63 5.60
CA ILE A 60 -14.36 -0.58 4.61
C ILE A 60 -14.70 -1.53 3.48
N SER A 61 -14.52 -1.08 2.23
CA SER A 61 -14.79 -1.92 1.06
C SER A 61 -13.83 -3.12 0.98
N PRO A 62 -14.24 -4.25 0.35
CA PRO A 62 -13.34 -5.38 0.11
C PRO A 62 -12.03 -4.98 -0.57
N TYR A 63 -12.11 -4.04 -1.51
CA TYR A 63 -10.97 -3.50 -2.25
C TYR A 63 -10.00 -2.74 -1.34
N GLU A 64 -10.53 -1.88 -0.47
CA GLU A 64 -9.74 -1.10 0.47
C GLU A 64 -9.10 -1.98 1.55
N CYS A 65 -9.78 -3.03 2.00
CA CYS A 65 -9.19 -4.00 2.92
C CYS A 65 -8.06 -4.82 2.27
N LEU A 66 -8.23 -5.22 1.01
CA LEU A 66 -7.25 -6.06 0.31
C LEU A 66 -6.00 -5.28 -0.12
N LEU A 67 -6.19 -4.05 -0.60
CA LEU A 67 -5.12 -3.29 -1.26
C LEU A 67 -4.69 -2.05 -0.48
N GLY A 68 -5.40 -1.69 0.60
CA GLY A 68 -5.12 -0.47 1.37
C GLY A 68 -5.39 0.83 0.60
N ILE A 69 -6.12 0.75 -0.52
CA ILE A 69 -6.41 1.86 -1.42
C ILE A 69 -7.91 2.12 -1.39
N LYS A 70 -8.30 3.37 -1.11
CA LYS A 70 -9.70 3.79 -1.23
C LYS A 70 -10.15 3.67 -2.68
N PRO A 71 -11.30 3.05 -2.97
CA PRO A 71 -11.80 2.97 -4.34
C PRO A 71 -12.03 4.38 -4.91
N ASN A 72 -11.66 4.59 -6.19
CA ASN A 72 -11.85 5.86 -6.89
C ASN A 72 -13.31 6.16 -7.22
N SER A 73 -14.19 5.16 -7.21
CA SER A 73 -15.62 5.43 -7.20
C SER A 73 -15.95 5.94 -5.81
N VAL A 74 -16.62 7.11 -5.74
CA VAL A 74 -17.38 7.49 -4.55
C VAL A 74 -18.20 6.25 -4.23
N THR A 75 -17.80 5.53 -3.19
CA THR A 75 -18.61 4.45 -2.67
C THR A 75 -19.87 5.21 -2.30
N GLN A 76 -20.96 5.02 -3.04
CA GLN A 76 -22.27 5.18 -2.41
C GLN A 76 -22.07 4.43 -1.10
N LYS A 77 -21.92 5.16 0.02
CA LYS A 77 -21.98 4.59 1.37
C LYS A 77 -23.03 3.53 1.24
N CYS A 78 -22.68 2.26 1.36
CA CYS A 78 -23.51 1.16 0.91
C CYS A 78 -24.94 1.44 1.38
N ASN A 79 -25.77 2.01 0.51
CA ASN A 79 -27.10 2.48 0.87
C ASN A 79 -27.93 1.23 0.69
N PHE A 80 -27.67 0.23 1.52
CA PHE A 80 -28.58 -0.87 1.67
C PHE A 80 -29.69 -0.33 2.55
N THR A 81 -30.79 0.01 1.87
CA THR A 81 -32.10 0.13 2.48
C THR A 81 -32.33 -1.08 3.38
N ASN A 82 -32.87 -0.82 4.57
CA ASN A 82 -33.06 -1.76 5.69
C ASN A 82 -33.93 -3.00 5.40
N THR A 83 -34.26 -3.31 4.15
CA THR A 83 -35.37 -4.22 3.84
C THR A 83 -34.98 -5.70 3.77
N ASN A 84 -33.79 -6.12 4.18
CA ASN A 84 -33.42 -7.56 4.23
C ASN A 84 -32.52 -7.95 5.41
N LEU A 85 -32.32 -7.05 6.39
CA LEU A 85 -31.68 -7.40 7.67
C LEU A 85 -32.71 -7.76 8.74
N GLU A 86 -33.94 -7.28 8.60
CA GLU A 86 -35.05 -7.56 9.51
C GLU A 86 -35.56 -9.01 9.36
N ASP A 87 -35.53 -9.58 8.15
CA ASP A 87 -36.00 -10.95 7.92
C ASP A 87 -35.06 -12.03 8.50
N ILE A 88 -33.78 -11.74 8.69
CA ILE A 88 -32.83 -12.65 9.37
C ILE A 88 -32.90 -12.48 10.89
N ALA A 89 -33.37 -11.32 11.38
CA ALA A 89 -33.48 -11.02 12.81
C ALA A 89 -34.72 -11.66 13.46
N ILE A 90 -35.79 -11.91 12.70
CA ILE A 90 -37.07 -12.36 13.27
C ILE A 90 -37.05 -13.85 13.70
N GLU A 91 -36.24 -14.73 13.10
CA GLU A 91 -36.18 -16.14 13.53
C GLU A 91 -35.37 -16.39 14.82
N PHE A 92 -34.54 -15.45 15.27
CA PHE A 92 -33.70 -15.61 16.48
C PHE A 92 -34.22 -14.85 17.71
N ALA A 93 -35.25 -14.03 17.56
CA ALA A 93 -35.78 -13.17 18.62
C ALA A 93 -36.55 -13.92 19.73
N ASN A 94 -36.87 -15.20 19.55
CA ASN A 94 -37.66 -15.96 20.52
C ASN A 94 -36.86 -16.54 21.70
N GLU A 95 -35.53 -16.39 21.73
CA GLU A 95 -34.68 -16.87 22.84
C GLU A 95 -33.96 -15.76 23.64
N GLU A 96 -34.19 -14.47 23.32
CA GLU A 96 -33.57 -13.34 24.02
C GLU A 96 -34.27 -12.97 25.34
N SER A 97 -34.31 -13.88 26.31
CA SER A 97 -34.65 -13.54 27.71
C SER A 97 -33.51 -13.84 28.68
N ASN A 98 -32.29 -13.37 28.35
CA ASN A 98 -31.26 -12.94 29.30
C ASN A 98 -29.92 -12.85 28.58
N MET A 99 -29.51 -11.66 28.12
CA MET A 99 -28.21 -11.10 28.50
C MET A 99 -28.09 -9.68 27.97
N THR A 100 -28.43 -8.70 28.80
CA THR A 100 -28.06 -7.29 28.57
C THR A 100 -26.54 -7.17 28.61
N PHE A 101 -25.91 -7.07 27.44
CA PHE A 101 -24.46 -6.83 27.28
C PHE A 101 -24.13 -5.39 27.67
N ILE A 102 -23.46 -5.21 28.81
CA ILE A 102 -22.91 -3.93 29.27
C ILE A 102 -21.52 -3.79 28.62
N PRO A 103 -21.27 -2.84 27.71
CA PRO A 103 -19.94 -2.63 27.15
C PRO A 103 -19.04 -2.10 28.27
N SER A 104 -18.05 -2.87 28.73
CA SER A 104 -17.11 -2.36 29.73
C SER A 104 -16.23 -1.26 29.11
N GLU A 105 -15.92 -0.24 29.91
CA GLU A 105 -15.09 0.92 29.54
C GLU A 105 -13.70 0.54 28.96
N ASP A 106 -13.28 -0.72 29.12
CA ASP A 106 -12.01 -1.29 28.63
C ASP A 106 -11.86 -1.31 27.10
N CYS A 107 -12.94 -1.39 26.33
CA CYS A 107 -12.85 -1.52 24.86
C CYS A 107 -12.25 -0.27 24.20
N ALA A 108 -12.63 0.93 24.66
CA ALA A 108 -12.11 2.18 24.14
C ALA A 108 -10.64 2.40 24.53
N GLU A 109 -10.26 2.04 25.76
CA GLU A 109 -8.88 2.12 26.23
C GLU A 109 -7.96 1.16 25.46
N ARG A 110 -8.42 -0.07 25.23
CA ARG A 110 -7.72 -1.06 24.40
C ARG A 110 -7.51 -0.54 22.97
N MET A 111 -8.52 0.06 22.35
CA MET A 111 -8.37 0.65 21.00
C MET A 111 -7.32 1.76 20.96
N ARG A 112 -7.30 2.65 21.96
CA ARG A 112 -6.28 3.71 22.08
C ARG A 112 -4.88 3.11 22.24
N HIS A 113 -4.74 2.06 23.06
CA HIS A 113 -3.48 1.34 23.24
C HIS A 113 -2.98 0.74 21.91
N ILE A 114 -3.84 0.06 21.17
CA ILE A 114 -3.48 -0.54 19.87
C ILE A 114 -3.05 0.54 18.86
N GLU A 115 -3.76 1.67 18.79
CA GLU A 115 -3.38 2.75 17.89
C GLU A 115 -2.03 3.36 18.26
N LYS A 116 -1.73 3.48 19.56
CA LYS A 116 -0.41 3.88 20.04
C LYS A 116 0.68 2.90 19.59
N VAL A 117 0.47 1.60 19.75
CA VAL A 117 1.42 0.56 19.28
C VAL A 117 1.63 0.66 17.76
N ARG A 118 0.57 0.84 16.98
CA ARG A 118 0.65 0.99 15.52
C ARG A 118 1.41 2.23 15.10
N SER A 119 1.15 3.37 15.75
CA SER A 119 1.86 4.62 15.47
C SER A 119 3.36 4.48 15.76
N GLN A 120 3.73 3.79 16.83
CA GLN A 120 5.12 3.48 17.16
C GLN A 120 5.76 2.58 16.10
N ALA A 121 5.09 1.49 15.71
CA ALA A 121 5.57 0.59 14.67
C ALA A 121 5.76 1.30 13.32
N PHE A 122 4.83 2.18 12.95
CA PHE A 122 4.93 3.01 11.73
C PHE A 122 6.15 3.94 11.78
N ASN A 123 6.36 4.63 12.90
CA ASN A 123 7.50 5.53 13.07
C ASN A 123 8.85 4.79 13.02
N ILE A 124 8.93 3.60 13.64
CA ILE A 124 10.11 2.73 13.57
C ILE A 124 10.38 2.33 12.12
N SER A 125 9.34 1.91 11.39
CA SER A 125 9.45 1.50 9.99
C SER A 125 9.88 2.64 9.08
N LYS A 126 9.33 3.84 9.29
CA LYS A 126 9.72 5.07 8.59
C LYS A 126 11.19 5.42 8.85
N LYS A 127 11.64 5.33 10.10
CA LYS A 127 13.05 5.58 10.47
C LYS A 127 13.99 4.56 9.84
N ALA A 128 13.63 3.27 9.87
CA ALA A 128 14.41 2.20 9.25
C ALA A 128 14.54 2.41 7.73
N SER A 129 13.44 2.76 7.04
CA SER A 129 13.44 3.09 5.61
C SER A 129 14.34 4.29 5.29
N ALA A 130 14.27 5.36 6.09
CA ALA A 130 15.14 6.52 5.92
C ALA A 130 16.62 6.17 6.13
N ASN A 131 16.94 5.38 7.15
CA ASN A 131 18.31 4.90 7.39
C ASN A 131 18.82 4.00 6.25
N MET A 132 17.97 3.13 5.71
CA MET A 132 18.31 2.29 4.56
C MET A 132 18.65 3.14 3.33
N GLN A 133 17.85 4.17 3.04
CA GLN A 133 18.13 5.12 1.95
C GLN A 133 19.43 5.89 2.19
N LYS A 134 19.64 6.39 3.41
CA LYS A 134 20.88 7.10 3.80
C LYS A 134 22.11 6.20 3.63
N ASN A 135 22.04 4.95 4.07
CA ASN A 135 23.13 3.99 3.93
C ASN A 135 23.38 3.63 2.46
N GLY A 136 22.31 3.48 1.67
CA GLY A 136 22.38 3.26 0.23
C GLY A 136 23.09 4.41 -0.49
N LEU A 137 22.66 5.66 -0.24
CA LEU A 137 23.29 6.87 -0.79
C LEU A 137 24.73 7.04 -0.30
N ALA A 138 25.02 6.65 0.95
CA ALA A 138 26.39 6.65 1.46
C ALA A 138 27.26 5.64 0.71
N LYS A 139 26.77 4.42 0.45
CA LYS A 139 27.56 3.39 -0.24
C LYS A 139 27.70 3.68 -1.74
N TYR A 140 26.65 4.23 -2.35
CA TYR A 140 26.56 4.49 -3.79
C TYR A 140 26.07 5.93 -4.01
N PRO A 141 26.96 6.93 -3.91
CA PRO A 141 26.59 8.32 -4.17
C PRO A 141 26.18 8.48 -5.64
N PRO A 142 25.13 9.27 -5.93
CA PRO A 142 24.61 9.45 -7.28
C PRO A 142 25.53 10.29 -8.17
N SER A 143 25.50 10.02 -9.48
CA SER A 143 26.21 10.82 -10.49
C SER A 143 25.71 12.27 -10.52
N GLU A 144 26.65 13.22 -10.62
CA GLU A 144 26.32 14.63 -10.84
C GLU A 144 26.31 14.99 -12.33
N TYR A 145 25.29 15.75 -12.75
CA TYR A 145 25.16 16.28 -14.10
C TYR A 145 25.12 17.81 -14.05
N ASN A 146 25.76 18.45 -15.03
CA ASN A 146 25.76 19.90 -15.17
C ASN A 146 24.76 20.34 -16.23
N ILE A 147 24.40 21.63 -16.20
CA ILE A 147 23.57 22.25 -17.23
C ILE A 147 24.31 22.17 -18.57
N GLY A 148 23.62 21.70 -19.62
CA GLY A 148 24.20 21.47 -20.95
C GLY A 148 24.69 20.05 -21.19
N ASP A 149 24.71 19.18 -20.18
CA ASP A 149 25.12 17.79 -20.37
C ASP A 149 24.13 17.04 -21.29
N GLU A 150 24.66 16.35 -22.30
CA GLU A 150 23.90 15.41 -23.13
C GLU A 150 23.72 14.07 -22.43
N VAL A 151 22.46 13.65 -22.31
CA VAL A 151 22.06 12.48 -21.54
C VAL A 151 21.00 11.66 -22.27
N TYR A 152 20.94 10.39 -21.93
CA TYR A 152 19.79 9.53 -22.19
C TYR A 152 18.87 9.54 -20.99
N VAL A 153 17.56 9.68 -21.22
CA VAL A 153 16.53 9.61 -20.18
C VAL A 153 15.61 8.40 -20.39
N LYS A 154 15.35 7.68 -19.31
CA LYS A 154 14.40 6.58 -19.26
C LYS A 154 13.00 7.15 -19.03
N PHE A 155 12.21 7.26 -20.09
CA PHE A 155 10.84 7.77 -20.06
C PHE A 155 9.83 6.62 -20.01
N ILE A 156 8.97 6.60 -19.01
CA ILE A 156 7.87 5.62 -18.90
C ILE A 156 6.63 6.29 -19.49
N GLY A 157 6.21 5.85 -20.67
CA GLY A 157 5.01 6.38 -21.33
C GLY A 157 3.73 6.10 -20.54
N LYS A 158 2.63 6.78 -20.90
CA LYS A 158 1.30 6.48 -20.35
C LYS A 158 0.70 5.22 -20.98
N ASP A 159 1.16 4.84 -22.18
CA ASP A 159 0.67 3.70 -22.93
C ASP A 159 1.14 2.40 -22.29
N LYS A 160 0.19 1.70 -21.67
CA LYS A 160 0.44 0.44 -20.98
C LYS A 160 0.45 -0.70 -21.99
N ARG A 161 1.52 -1.51 -22.03
CA ARG A 161 1.50 -2.78 -22.76
C ARG A 161 0.82 -3.83 -21.88
N VAL A 162 -0.20 -4.51 -22.40
CA VAL A 162 -0.86 -5.61 -21.71
C VAL A 162 -0.02 -6.87 -21.89
N TYR A 163 0.55 -7.40 -20.81
CA TYR A 163 1.18 -8.72 -20.82
C TYR A 163 0.12 -9.82 -20.62
N ARG A 164 0.34 -11.01 -21.20
CA ARG A 164 -0.46 -12.20 -20.86
C ARG A 164 -0.31 -12.46 -19.36
N GLY A 165 -1.35 -12.21 -18.58
CA GLY A 165 -1.31 -12.23 -17.11
C GLY A 165 -1.77 -10.93 -16.42
N GLY A 166 -2.26 -9.92 -17.16
CA GLY A 166 -3.07 -8.83 -16.60
C GLY A 166 -2.31 -7.64 -16.01
N SER A 167 -0.98 -7.70 -15.91
CA SER A 167 -0.17 -6.53 -15.50
C SER A 167 0.13 -5.64 -16.71
N SER A 168 -0.41 -4.43 -16.68
CA SER A 168 -0.26 -3.43 -17.74
C SER A 168 0.81 -2.40 -17.36
N ILE A 169 2.09 -2.81 -17.44
CA ILE A 169 3.22 -1.93 -17.14
C ILE A 169 3.67 -1.28 -18.46
N ALA A 170 3.64 0.05 -18.50
CA ALA A 170 4.22 0.80 -19.61
C ALA A 170 5.73 0.53 -19.65
N ALA A 171 6.20 0.02 -20.78
CA ALA A 171 7.62 -0.25 -20.93
C ALA A 171 8.40 1.06 -21.08
N PRO A 172 9.55 1.21 -20.42
CA PRO A 172 10.36 2.40 -20.53
C PRO A 172 10.93 2.53 -21.95
N ARG A 173 10.88 3.76 -22.50
CA ARG A 173 11.57 4.18 -23.73
C ARG A 173 12.79 5.01 -23.33
N VAL A 174 13.85 4.92 -24.11
CA VAL A 174 15.03 5.75 -23.91
C VAL A 174 14.97 6.91 -24.90
N LEU A 175 15.10 8.14 -24.40
CA LEU A 175 15.07 9.36 -25.21
C LEU A 175 16.37 10.13 -25.02
N GLU A 176 16.78 10.85 -26.06
CA GLU A 176 17.90 11.78 -25.98
C GLU A 176 17.46 13.13 -25.46
N GLY A 177 18.29 13.73 -24.61
CA GLY A 177 18.01 15.05 -24.08
C GLY A 177 19.24 15.79 -23.57
N ILE A 178 19.01 17.04 -23.22
CA ILE A 178 20.00 17.96 -22.68
C ILE A 178 19.51 18.45 -21.32
N VAL A 179 20.37 18.42 -20.32
CA VAL A 179 20.06 18.93 -18.98
C VAL A 179 19.94 20.45 -19.03
N ILE A 180 18.78 21.00 -18.63
CA ILE A 180 18.50 22.45 -18.65
C ILE A 180 18.50 23.08 -17.26
N ALA A 181 18.23 22.31 -16.21
CA ALA A 181 18.29 22.77 -14.83
C ALA A 181 18.60 21.60 -13.89
N THR A 182 19.17 21.90 -12.75
CA THR A 182 19.62 20.89 -11.78
C THR A 182 19.09 21.22 -10.39
N ASN A 183 18.72 20.18 -9.65
CA ASN A 183 18.46 20.24 -8.22
C ASN A 183 19.31 19.14 -7.58
N LYS A 184 20.49 19.52 -7.09
CA LYS A 184 21.50 18.59 -6.58
C LYS A 184 21.06 17.92 -5.27
N ASP A 185 20.32 18.63 -4.42
CA ASP A 185 19.86 18.12 -3.11
C ASP A 185 18.84 16.99 -3.26
N LEU A 186 17.94 17.11 -4.25
CA LEU A 186 16.95 16.08 -4.55
C LEU A 186 17.43 15.05 -5.58
N HIS A 187 18.65 15.20 -6.09
CA HIS A 187 19.19 14.42 -7.21
C HIS A 187 18.21 14.36 -8.39
N LYS A 188 17.64 15.52 -8.73
CA LYS A 188 16.69 15.69 -9.84
C LYS A 188 17.26 16.64 -10.88
N TYR A 189 17.03 16.32 -12.14
CA TYR A 189 17.50 17.12 -13.26
C TYR A 189 16.36 17.35 -14.23
N LYS A 190 16.20 18.60 -14.65
CA LYS A 190 15.24 18.96 -15.67
C LYS A 190 15.90 18.75 -17.02
N VAL A 191 15.30 17.92 -17.85
CA VAL A 191 15.87 17.54 -19.15
C VAL A 191 14.94 18.00 -20.25
N LYS A 192 15.49 18.70 -21.24
CA LYS A 192 14.82 18.97 -22.52
C LYS A 192 15.10 17.79 -23.44
N TYR A 193 14.07 17.06 -23.85
CA TYR A 193 14.21 15.88 -24.68
C TYR A 193 13.26 15.94 -25.87
N THR A 194 13.61 15.20 -26.92
CA THR A 194 12.81 15.10 -28.14
C THR A 194 12.20 13.72 -28.24
N THR A 195 10.87 13.66 -28.35
CA THR A 195 10.17 12.39 -28.66
C THR A 195 10.38 12.04 -30.14
N GLN A 196 10.14 10.77 -30.50
CA GLN A 196 10.18 10.31 -31.89
C GLN A 196 9.29 11.14 -32.84
N GLU A 197 8.24 11.79 -32.32
CA GLU A 197 7.33 12.70 -33.03
C GLU A 197 7.84 14.14 -33.12
N LYS A 198 9.12 14.40 -32.81
CA LYS A 198 9.79 15.72 -32.81
C LYS A 198 9.22 16.78 -31.85
N THR A 199 8.23 16.43 -31.04
CA THR A 199 7.78 17.30 -29.95
C THR A 199 8.88 17.44 -28.89
N THR A 200 9.21 18.68 -28.56
CA THR A 200 10.19 19.01 -27.51
C THR A 200 9.48 19.16 -26.18
N SER A 201 9.77 18.27 -25.23
CA SER A 201 9.21 18.30 -23.88
C SER A 201 10.29 18.61 -22.85
N ARG A 202 9.86 19.06 -21.66
CA ARG A 202 10.75 19.42 -20.55
C ARG A 202 10.19 18.90 -19.24
N ASP A 203 10.81 17.86 -18.69
CA ASP A 203 10.37 17.26 -17.44
C ASP A 203 11.53 17.07 -16.45
N TRP A 204 11.15 16.93 -15.18
CA TRP A 204 12.08 16.61 -14.10
C TRP A 204 12.25 15.10 -13.98
N PHE A 205 13.49 14.65 -14.12
CA PHE A 205 13.87 13.25 -13.97
C PHE A 205 14.69 13.05 -12.71
N ARG A 206 14.52 11.91 -12.07
CA ARG A 206 15.39 11.47 -10.98
C ARG A 206 16.71 10.98 -11.57
N VAL A 207 17.81 11.08 -10.81
CA VAL A 207 19.14 10.63 -11.26
C VAL A 207 19.18 9.17 -11.75
N ASP A 208 18.37 8.28 -11.15
CA ASP A 208 18.26 6.87 -11.55
C ASP A 208 17.63 6.66 -12.94
N MET A 209 17.02 7.70 -13.51
CA MET A 209 16.41 7.68 -14.84
C MET A 209 17.29 8.36 -15.90
N ILE A 210 18.47 8.83 -15.54
CA ILE A 210 19.37 9.57 -16.43
C ILE A 210 20.69 8.82 -16.53
N THR A 211 21.28 8.80 -17.71
CA THR A 211 22.64 8.30 -17.91
C THR A 211 23.35 9.13 -18.96
N SER A 212 24.66 9.28 -18.83
CA SER A 212 25.46 9.96 -19.86
C SER A 212 25.41 9.16 -21.17
N LYS A 213 25.46 9.84 -22.33
CA LYS A 213 25.45 9.16 -23.63
C LYS A 213 26.60 8.15 -23.80
N ILE A 214 27.75 8.47 -23.23
CA ILE A 214 28.97 7.66 -23.32
C ILE A 214 29.20 6.96 -21.98
N ALA A 215 29.36 5.64 -22.01
CA ALA A 215 29.55 4.82 -20.81
C ALA A 215 30.81 5.19 -20.01
N SER A 216 31.90 5.59 -20.68
CA SER A 216 33.13 6.03 -19.98
C SER A 216 32.92 7.31 -19.18
N LYS A 217 32.19 8.29 -19.74
CA LYS A 217 31.81 9.52 -19.03
C LYS A 217 30.94 9.22 -17.81
N GLU A 218 30.04 8.25 -17.91
CA GLU A 218 29.19 7.84 -16.79
C GLU A 218 30.01 7.20 -15.65
N ARG A 219 30.92 6.28 -15.98
CA ARG A 219 31.82 5.65 -14.99
C ARG A 219 32.69 6.69 -14.28
N GLU A 220 33.17 7.67 -15.03
CA GLU A 220 33.99 8.74 -14.49
C GLU A 220 33.20 9.64 -13.52
N LYS A 221 31.95 9.98 -13.85
CA LYS A 221 31.06 10.72 -12.93
C LYS A 221 30.80 9.93 -11.64
N GLN A 222 30.57 8.63 -11.74
CA GLN A 222 30.38 7.76 -10.57
C GLN A 222 31.65 7.67 -9.71
N ARG A 223 32.84 7.65 -10.33
CA ARG A 223 34.12 7.68 -9.62
C ARG A 223 34.30 8.99 -8.85
N ARG A 224 34.10 10.13 -9.52
CA ARG A 224 34.16 11.47 -8.88
C ARG A 224 33.16 11.60 -7.73
N ALA A 225 31.94 11.10 -7.88
CA ALA A 225 30.94 11.12 -6.81
C ALA A 225 31.40 10.34 -5.55
N LYS A 226 32.12 9.23 -5.74
CA LYS A 226 32.73 8.47 -4.63
C LYS A 226 33.93 9.18 -4.01
N GLU A 227 34.76 9.84 -4.83
CA GLU A 227 35.93 10.59 -4.39
C GLU A 227 35.55 11.83 -3.59
N ASN A 228 34.65 12.67 -4.12
CA ASN A 228 34.11 13.84 -3.42
C ASN A 228 33.48 13.48 -2.06
N LYS A 229 32.94 12.26 -1.93
CA LYS A 229 32.43 11.75 -0.65
C LYS A 229 33.56 11.43 0.32
N LYS A 230 34.61 10.77 -0.15
CA LYS A 230 35.80 10.43 0.65
C LYS A 230 36.46 11.69 1.21
N GLU A 231 36.46 12.78 0.45
CA GLU A 231 37.01 14.08 0.88
C GLU A 231 36.14 14.82 1.92
N ARG A 232 34.84 14.54 1.97
CA ARG A 232 33.89 15.16 2.90
C ARG A 232 33.69 14.40 4.22
N THR A 233 34.23 13.19 4.33
CA THR A 233 34.10 12.30 5.51
C THR A 233 35.36 12.39 6.34
#